data_AF-A0A383WMF5-F1
#
_entry.id   AF-A0A383WMF5-F1
#
_cell.length_a   1.000
_cell.length_b   1.000
_cell.length_c   1.000
_cell.angle_alpha   90.00
_cell.angle_beta   90.00
_cell.angle_gamma   90.00
#
_symmetry.space_group_name_H-M   'P 1'
#
loop_
_entity.id
_entity.type
_entity.pdbx_description
1 polymer ?
#
loop_
_entity_poly.entity_id
_entity_poly.type
_entity_poly.pdbx_seq_one_letter_code
_entity_poly.pdbx_strand_id
1 'polypeptide(L)'
;MVGLHKAGTVIGLCLCWLGYSAQGWYEILRIEDRPTKKRRRAQQTADEPDDTDSEDDEEGEEDGFWLSPRMACRLHFAGCLFVDNWREDLGDKFEIEMMPPVVKPFVRRKQWAEAYVQAAMRLVRRLEKGPVPRPNCTAEEFALHRIISMARDFWHDGVDDAVADVIEALPCSTLDEDFDLVSEVAFQDHDVLMLFDMPRLIHPSGLAQNFGLANLHPDDWFKPFDTGLTSNHV
;
A
#
# COMPACT_ATOMS: atom_id res chain seq x y z
N MET A 1 -19.07 4.41 -19.50
CA MET A 1 -20.38 4.38 -18.82
C MET A 1 -20.70 2.99 -18.21
N VAL A 2 -19.68 2.29 -17.66
CA VAL A 2 -19.79 0.94 -17.09
C VAL A 2 -19.57 0.94 -15.56
N GLY A 3 -19.20 2.09 -14.97
CA GLY A 3 -18.78 2.18 -13.56
C GLY A 3 -19.89 2.18 -12.50
N LEU A 4 -21.11 2.66 -12.82
CA LEU A 4 -22.13 2.89 -11.79
C LEU A 4 -22.81 1.62 -11.25
N HIS A 5 -22.86 0.52 -12.01
CA HIS A 5 -23.44 -0.73 -11.50
C HIS A 5 -22.52 -1.49 -10.52
N LYS A 6 -21.20 -1.17 -10.52
CA LYS A 6 -20.20 -1.84 -9.68
C LYS A 6 -20.16 -1.31 -8.24
N ALA A 7 -20.61 -0.08 -8.01
CA ALA A 7 -20.65 0.54 -6.68
C ALA A 7 -21.54 -0.24 -5.69
N GLY A 8 -22.66 -0.82 -6.14
CA GLY A 8 -23.66 -1.46 -5.27
C GLY A 8 -23.14 -2.67 -4.48
N THR A 9 -22.21 -3.46 -5.03
CA THR A 9 -21.62 -4.61 -4.33
C THR A 9 -20.52 -4.18 -3.34
N VAL A 10 -19.77 -3.13 -3.68
CA VAL A 10 -18.70 -2.58 -2.83
C VAL A 10 -19.28 -1.86 -1.61
N ILE A 11 -20.40 -1.14 -1.78
CA ILE A 11 -21.15 -0.49 -0.69
C ILE A 11 -21.62 -1.52 0.36
N GLY A 12 -22.01 -2.73 -0.06
CA GLY A 12 -22.45 -3.80 0.84
C GLY A 12 -21.35 -4.33 1.78
N LEU A 13 -20.08 -4.26 1.38
CA LEU A 13 -18.93 -4.62 2.22
C LEU A 13 -18.47 -3.46 3.11
N CYS A 14 -18.60 -2.20 2.64
CA CYS A 14 -18.36 -1.02 3.49
C CYS A 14 -19.37 -0.92 4.65
N LEU A 15 -20.59 -1.44 4.55
CA LEU A 15 -21.53 -1.43 5.69
C LEU A 15 -21.08 -2.31 6.88
N CYS A 16 -20.19 -3.29 6.67
CA CYS A 16 -19.56 -4.02 7.77
C CYS A 16 -18.60 -3.14 8.61
N TRP A 17 -18.09 -2.03 8.06
CA TRP A 17 -17.24 -1.08 8.80
C TRP A 17 -18.00 -0.34 9.90
N LEU A 18 -19.30 -0.06 9.71
CA LEU A 18 -20.11 0.64 10.72
C LEU A 18 -20.36 -0.20 11.99
N GLY A 19 -20.03 -1.50 11.98
CA GLY A 19 -20.18 -2.41 13.12
C GLY A 19 -18.94 -2.52 14.02
N TYR A 20 -17.77 -2.06 13.60
CA TYR A 20 -16.56 -2.01 14.43
C TYR A 20 -16.48 -0.63 15.09
N SER A 21 -16.70 -0.56 16.40
CA SER A 21 -16.55 0.67 17.17
C SER A 21 -15.18 1.30 16.90
N ALA A 22 -15.14 2.62 16.66
CA ALA A 22 -13.93 3.41 16.48
C ALA A 22 -12.83 3.12 17.54
N GLN A 23 -13.21 2.63 18.72
CA GLN A 23 -12.31 2.22 19.80
C GLN A 23 -11.35 1.07 19.46
N GLY A 24 -11.72 0.13 18.57
CA GLY A 24 -10.84 -0.99 18.19
C GLY A 24 -9.69 -0.58 17.25
N TRP A 25 -9.81 0.57 16.59
CA TRP A 25 -8.83 1.07 15.62
C TRP A 25 -7.66 1.79 16.29
N TYR A 26 -7.90 2.43 17.45
CA TYR A 26 -6.89 3.21 18.16
C TYR A 26 -5.79 2.34 18.81
N GLU A 27 -6.06 1.05 19.09
CA GLU A 27 -5.13 0.23 19.88
C GLU A 27 -4.12 -0.58 19.04
N ILE A 28 -4.33 -0.69 17.72
CA ILE A 28 -3.56 -1.59 16.82
C ILE A 28 -2.48 -0.87 15.98
N LEU A 29 -2.57 0.45 15.83
CA LEU A 29 -1.75 1.21 14.87
C LEU A 29 -0.60 2.00 15.50
N ARG A 30 -0.29 1.76 16.78
CA ARG A 30 0.91 2.34 17.42
C ARG A 30 2.16 1.81 16.70
N ILE A 31 2.92 2.68 16.05
CA ILE A 31 4.22 2.32 15.47
C ILE A 31 5.13 1.86 16.60
N GLU A 32 5.47 0.57 16.63
CA GLU A 32 6.72 0.12 17.25
C GLU A 32 7.87 0.46 16.28
N ASP A 33 8.72 1.38 16.73
CA ASP A 33 10.11 1.67 16.31
C ASP A 33 10.43 1.59 14.80
N ARG A 34 9.94 2.55 14.02
CA ARG A 34 10.64 2.99 12.79
C ARG A 34 10.95 4.48 12.89
N PRO A 35 12.21 4.92 12.66
CA PRO A 35 12.57 6.33 12.78
C PRO A 35 11.86 7.15 11.69
N THR A 36 10.85 7.93 12.09
CA THR A 36 10.15 8.86 11.20
C THR A 36 11.00 10.10 10.91
N LYS A 37 10.60 10.85 9.88
CA LYS A 37 11.28 12.03 9.25
C LYS A 37 11.91 13.05 10.21
N LYS A 38 11.50 13.10 11.49
CA LYS A 38 12.04 14.01 12.53
C LYS A 38 13.57 13.91 12.68
N ARG A 39 14.16 12.72 12.50
CA ARG A 39 15.63 12.57 12.56
C ARG A 39 16.35 13.10 11.32
N ARG A 40 15.74 13.11 10.13
CA ARG A 40 16.36 13.69 8.91
C ARG A 40 16.42 15.21 8.94
N ARG A 41 15.40 15.87 9.50
CA ARG A 41 15.43 17.32 9.75
C ARG A 41 16.41 17.66 10.88
N ALA A 42 16.37 16.94 12.00
CA ALA A 42 17.30 17.16 13.12
C ALA A 42 18.78 16.88 12.77
N GLN A 43 19.06 16.01 11.79
CA GLN A 43 20.42 15.77 11.28
C GLN A 43 20.85 16.80 10.22
N GLN A 44 19.91 17.51 9.59
CA GLN A 44 20.18 18.59 8.63
C GLN A 44 20.26 19.97 9.28
N THR A 45 19.67 20.17 10.46
CA THR A 45 19.72 21.42 11.22
C THR A 45 20.85 21.47 12.25
N ALA A 46 21.75 20.50 12.27
CA ALA A 46 22.87 20.45 13.22
C ALA A 46 24.08 21.35 12.83
N ASP A 47 23.99 22.12 11.74
CA ASP A 47 25.08 22.96 11.22
C ASP A 47 24.77 24.48 11.20
N GLU A 48 23.68 24.95 11.82
CA GLU A 48 23.43 26.40 11.96
C GLU A 48 23.40 26.84 13.44
N PRO A 49 24.12 27.92 13.81
CA PRO A 49 24.20 28.36 15.20
C PRO A 49 22.94 29.16 15.61
N ASP A 50 22.30 28.61 16.64
CA ASP A 50 21.67 29.24 17.81
C ASP A 50 21.43 30.77 17.77
N ASP A 51 20.15 31.17 17.70
CA ASP A 51 19.59 32.33 18.39
C ASP A 51 18.10 32.45 18.04
N THR A 52 17.19 31.96 18.90
CA THR A 52 16.09 32.76 19.50
C THR A 52 15.10 31.94 20.35
N ASP A 53 14.61 32.65 21.36
CA ASP A 53 13.67 32.35 22.44
C ASP A 53 12.47 31.44 22.14
N SER A 54 12.12 30.73 23.22
CA SER A 54 10.96 29.88 23.49
C SER A 54 9.60 30.49 23.15
N GLU A 55 8.78 29.72 22.43
CA GLU A 55 7.34 29.69 22.62
C GLU A 55 6.91 28.24 22.81
N ASP A 56 6.05 28.01 23.79
CA ASP A 56 5.54 26.72 24.23
C ASP A 56 4.92 25.93 23.07
N ASP A 57 5.69 25.00 22.50
CA ASP A 57 5.15 23.91 21.69
C ASP A 57 4.37 22.99 22.65
N GLU A 58 3.05 23.20 22.74
CA GLU A 58 2.14 22.09 23.00
C GLU A 58 2.43 21.04 21.92
N GLU A 59 3.38 20.13 22.20
CA GLU A 59 3.57 18.88 21.47
C GLU A 59 2.28 18.09 21.64
N GLY A 60 1.25 18.45 20.87
CA GLY A 60 0.10 17.59 20.63
C GLY A 60 0.69 16.26 20.23
N GLU A 61 0.37 15.21 21.01
CA GLU A 61 0.78 13.84 20.75
C GLU A 61 0.66 13.61 19.25
N GLU A 62 1.80 13.58 18.55
CA GLU A 62 1.85 13.30 17.12
C GLU A 62 1.44 11.83 17.04
N ASP A 63 0.12 11.64 16.97
CA ASP A 63 -0.53 10.36 16.93
C ASP A 63 0.21 9.54 15.89
N GLY A 64 0.89 8.47 16.34
CA GLY A 64 1.79 7.63 15.54
C GLY A 64 1.09 6.86 14.42
N PHE A 65 -0.03 7.36 13.92
CA PHE A 65 -0.86 6.82 12.87
C PHE A 65 -0.42 7.44 11.55
N TRP A 66 0.38 6.72 10.77
CA TRP A 66 0.74 7.11 9.40
C TRP A 66 -0.36 6.76 8.37
N LEU A 67 -1.41 6.04 8.79
CA LEU A 67 -2.55 5.64 7.97
C LEU A 67 -3.86 6.00 8.69
N SER A 68 -4.55 7.04 8.21
CA SER A 68 -5.83 7.45 8.79
C SER A 68 -6.95 6.46 8.46
N PRO A 69 -8.06 6.43 9.24
CA PRO A 69 -9.21 5.59 8.93
C PRO A 69 -9.81 5.86 7.54
N ARG A 70 -9.87 7.13 7.12
CA ARG A 70 -10.38 7.52 5.80
C ARG A 70 -9.43 7.09 4.68
N MET A 71 -8.12 7.23 4.86
CA MET A 71 -7.13 6.72 3.91
C MET A 71 -7.21 5.19 3.80
N ALA A 72 -7.33 4.47 4.92
CA ALA A 72 -7.54 3.02 4.91
C ALA A 72 -8.82 2.62 4.17
N CYS A 73 -9.92 3.37 4.36
CA CYS A 73 -11.17 3.17 3.62
C CYS A 73 -11.00 3.37 2.11
N ARG A 74 -10.27 4.42 1.67
CA ARG A 74 -9.97 4.65 0.24
C ARG A 74 -9.13 3.54 -0.36
N LEU A 75 -8.08 3.10 0.35
CA LEU A 75 -7.25 1.97 -0.09
C LEU A 75 -8.05 0.67 -0.16
N HIS A 76 -8.96 0.44 0.79
CA HIS A 76 -9.86 -0.71 0.78
C HIS A 76 -10.80 -0.66 -0.43
N PHE A 77 -11.45 0.48 -0.67
CA PHE A 77 -12.34 0.70 -1.81
C PHE A 77 -11.63 0.44 -3.15
N ALA A 78 -10.45 1.05 -3.33
CA ALA A 78 -9.61 0.81 -4.50
C ALA A 78 -9.21 -0.67 -4.57
N GLY A 79 -8.76 -1.26 -3.47
CA GLY A 79 -8.40 -2.67 -3.40
C GLY A 79 -9.51 -3.62 -3.84
N CYS A 80 -10.76 -3.38 -3.42
CA CYS A 80 -11.92 -4.15 -3.87
C CYS A 80 -12.10 -4.06 -5.39
N LEU A 81 -12.10 -2.83 -5.95
CA LEU A 81 -12.25 -2.64 -7.39
C LEU A 81 -11.09 -3.25 -8.18
N PHE A 82 -9.87 -3.18 -7.65
CA PHE A 82 -8.69 -3.78 -8.24
C PHE A 82 -8.85 -5.31 -8.34
N VAL A 83 -9.23 -5.95 -7.23
CA VAL A 83 -9.48 -7.40 -7.18
C VAL A 83 -10.60 -7.81 -8.12
N ASP A 84 -11.70 -7.05 -8.16
CA ASP A 84 -12.85 -7.36 -9.02
C ASP A 84 -12.48 -7.25 -10.51
N ASN A 85 -11.76 -6.20 -10.90
CA ASN A 85 -11.27 -6.05 -12.28
C ASN A 85 -10.38 -7.23 -12.70
N TRP A 86 -9.46 -7.66 -11.81
CA TRP A 86 -8.61 -8.82 -12.08
C TRP A 86 -9.37 -10.16 -12.03
N ARG A 87 -10.53 -10.26 -11.36
CA ARG A 87 -11.34 -11.49 -11.34
C ARG A 87 -12.20 -11.64 -12.58
N GLU A 88 -12.82 -10.55 -13.02
CA GLU A 88 -13.72 -10.54 -14.17
C GLU A 88 -12.97 -10.82 -15.48
N ASP A 89 -11.77 -10.26 -15.63
CA ASP A 89 -11.00 -10.35 -16.87
C ASP A 89 -9.53 -10.76 -16.67
N LEU A 90 -9.17 -11.53 -15.62
CA LEU A 90 -7.79 -11.99 -15.32
C LEU A 90 -6.68 -10.96 -15.60
N GLY A 91 -7.00 -9.69 -15.34
CA GLY A 91 -6.25 -8.52 -15.81
C GLY A 91 -6.64 -8.17 -17.24
N ASP A 92 -7.39 -7.08 -17.40
CA ASP A 92 -7.66 -6.55 -18.73
C ASP A 92 -6.34 -6.11 -19.42
N LYS A 93 -6.42 -5.75 -20.70
CA LYS A 93 -5.21 -5.32 -21.43
C LYS A 93 -4.49 -4.15 -20.73
N PHE A 94 -5.24 -3.25 -20.10
CA PHE A 94 -4.65 -2.09 -19.42
C PHE A 94 -3.86 -2.52 -18.18
N GLU A 95 -4.44 -3.36 -17.32
CA GLU A 95 -3.77 -3.89 -16.13
C GLU A 95 -2.51 -4.70 -16.49
N ILE A 96 -2.58 -5.52 -17.54
CA ILE A 96 -1.41 -6.27 -18.02
C ILE A 96 -0.30 -5.34 -18.52
N GLU A 97 -0.64 -4.23 -19.18
CA GLU A 97 0.37 -3.28 -19.67
C GLU A 97 1.12 -2.59 -18.53
N MET A 98 0.45 -2.37 -17.40
CA MET A 98 1.02 -1.79 -16.18
C MET A 98 1.91 -2.77 -15.40
N MET A 99 1.99 -4.04 -15.79
CA MET A 99 2.88 -5.02 -15.18
C MET A 99 4.33 -4.82 -15.65
N PRO A 100 5.34 -5.19 -14.83
CA PRO A 100 6.72 -5.21 -15.28
C PRO A 100 6.86 -6.10 -16.53
N PRO A 101 7.67 -5.71 -17.55
CA PRO A 101 7.76 -6.45 -18.81
C PRO A 101 8.07 -7.94 -18.64
N VAL A 102 8.85 -8.29 -17.63
CA VAL A 102 9.24 -9.67 -17.32
C VAL A 102 8.08 -10.56 -16.86
N VAL A 103 7.03 -9.94 -16.32
CA VAL A 103 5.89 -10.63 -15.71
C VAL A 103 4.79 -10.89 -16.73
N LYS A 104 4.67 -10.06 -17.77
CA LYS A 104 3.62 -10.16 -18.80
C LYS A 104 3.44 -11.58 -19.39
N PRO A 105 4.50 -12.37 -19.66
CA PRO A 105 4.35 -13.76 -20.10
C PRO A 105 3.72 -14.70 -19.06
N PHE A 106 3.93 -14.42 -17.77
CA PHE A 106 3.42 -15.21 -16.64
C PHE A 106 1.96 -14.91 -16.35
N VAL A 107 1.52 -13.65 -16.50
CA VAL A 107 0.11 -13.26 -16.32
C VAL A 107 -0.82 -14.07 -17.22
N ARG A 108 -0.37 -14.43 -18.43
CA ARG A 108 -1.14 -15.29 -19.36
C ARG A 108 -1.39 -16.71 -18.82
N ARG A 109 -0.66 -17.14 -17.79
CA ARG A 109 -0.90 -18.42 -17.12
C ARG A 109 -1.99 -18.21 -16.07
N LYS A 110 -3.15 -18.82 -16.29
CA LYS A 110 -4.32 -18.71 -15.39
C LYS A 110 -3.97 -18.90 -13.90
N GLN A 111 -3.17 -19.92 -13.57
CA GLN A 111 -2.76 -20.19 -12.18
C GLN A 111 -1.96 -19.05 -11.56
N TRP A 112 -1.11 -18.38 -12.35
CA TRP A 112 -0.32 -17.24 -11.88
C TRP A 112 -1.23 -16.03 -11.64
N ALA A 113 -2.12 -15.72 -12.59
CA ALA A 113 -3.09 -14.63 -12.44
C ALA A 113 -4.03 -14.85 -11.24
N GLU A 114 -4.50 -16.08 -11.05
CA GLU A 114 -5.30 -16.45 -9.87
C GLU A 114 -4.50 -16.27 -8.58
N ALA A 115 -3.23 -16.68 -8.53
CA ALA A 115 -2.37 -16.47 -7.37
C ALA A 115 -2.13 -14.98 -7.07
N TYR A 116 -2.01 -14.15 -8.11
CA TYR A 116 -1.90 -12.69 -7.99
C TYR A 116 -3.18 -12.06 -7.43
N VAL A 117 -4.35 -12.47 -7.91
CA VAL A 117 -5.65 -12.07 -7.32
C VAL A 117 -5.73 -12.46 -5.85
N GLN A 118 -5.33 -13.70 -5.50
CA GLN A 118 -5.34 -14.14 -4.11
C GLN A 118 -4.39 -13.32 -3.24
N ALA A 119 -3.24 -12.89 -3.77
CA ALA A 119 -2.32 -12.01 -3.08
C ALA A 119 -2.95 -10.63 -2.80
N ALA A 120 -3.52 -9.99 -3.82
CA ALA A 120 -4.23 -8.72 -3.67
C ALA A 120 -5.39 -8.83 -2.67
N MET A 121 -6.19 -9.90 -2.73
CA MET A 121 -7.29 -10.14 -1.79
C MET A 121 -6.83 -10.23 -0.32
N ARG A 122 -5.65 -10.79 -0.06
CA ARG A 122 -5.10 -10.84 1.31
C ARG A 122 -4.79 -9.45 1.83
N LEU A 123 -4.32 -8.52 0.99
CA LEU A 123 -4.13 -7.11 1.37
C LEU A 123 -5.46 -6.43 1.67
N VAL A 124 -6.46 -6.57 0.78
CA VAL A 124 -7.79 -5.96 0.97
C VAL A 124 -8.42 -6.40 2.28
N ARG A 125 -8.37 -7.71 2.58
CA ARG A 125 -8.87 -8.25 3.86
C ARG A 125 -8.09 -7.78 5.08
N ARG A 126 -6.82 -7.39 4.93
CA ARG A 126 -6.05 -6.77 6.03
C ARG A 126 -6.49 -5.32 6.22
N LEU A 127 -6.66 -4.56 5.14
CA LEU A 127 -7.21 -3.20 5.20
C LEU A 127 -8.60 -3.17 5.86
N GLU A 128 -9.45 -4.16 5.59
CA GLU A 128 -10.78 -4.28 6.20
C GLU A 128 -10.74 -4.44 7.73
N LYS A 129 -9.74 -5.16 8.25
CA LYS A 129 -9.63 -5.47 9.68
C LYS A 129 -8.88 -4.39 10.49
N GLY A 130 -8.34 -3.39 9.80
CA GLY A 130 -7.52 -2.33 10.37
C GLY A 130 -6.03 -2.56 10.64
N PRO A 131 -5.40 -3.75 10.51
CA PRO A 131 -3.95 -3.81 10.52
C PRO A 131 -3.35 -3.14 9.29
N VAL A 132 -2.15 -2.58 9.48
CA VAL A 132 -1.29 -1.99 8.46
C VAL A 132 -1.18 -2.92 7.24
N PRO A 133 -1.33 -2.40 6.00
CA PRO A 133 -1.07 -3.17 4.78
C PRO A 133 0.44 -3.40 4.61
N ARG A 134 1.05 -4.27 5.41
CA ARG A 134 2.42 -4.76 5.16
C ARG A 134 2.35 -5.88 4.11
N PRO A 135 3.01 -5.76 2.95
CA PRO A 135 3.17 -6.87 2.02
C PRO A 135 3.96 -8.00 2.66
N ASN A 136 3.53 -9.25 2.44
CA ASN A 136 4.27 -10.44 2.88
C ASN A 136 5.04 -11.12 1.74
N CYS A 137 4.83 -10.69 0.49
CA CYS A 137 5.50 -11.22 -0.69
C CYS A 137 5.51 -10.17 -1.81
N THR A 138 6.34 -10.39 -2.83
CA THR A 138 6.51 -9.48 -3.97
C THR A 138 5.21 -9.24 -4.74
N ALA A 139 4.32 -10.24 -4.82
CA ALA A 139 3.00 -10.07 -5.41
C ALA A 139 2.13 -9.10 -4.62
N GLU A 140 2.16 -9.17 -3.28
CA GLU A 140 1.44 -8.22 -2.43
C GLU A 140 2.07 -6.83 -2.55
N GLU A 141 3.39 -6.72 -2.61
CA GLU A 141 4.08 -5.44 -2.77
C GLU A 141 3.65 -4.74 -4.06
N PHE A 142 3.71 -5.45 -5.17
CA PHE A 142 3.29 -4.89 -6.45
C PHE A 142 1.79 -4.53 -6.45
N ALA A 143 0.93 -5.40 -5.91
CA ALA A 143 -0.49 -5.11 -5.80
C ALA A 143 -0.78 -3.87 -4.95
N LEU A 144 -0.06 -3.69 -3.84
CA LEU A 144 -0.21 -2.51 -2.98
C LEU A 144 0.19 -1.22 -3.70
N HIS A 145 1.28 -1.24 -4.48
CA HIS A 145 1.65 -0.10 -5.33
C HIS A 145 0.52 0.28 -6.30
N ARG A 146 -0.09 -0.72 -6.95
CA ARG A 146 -1.22 -0.49 -7.86
C ARG A 146 -2.46 0.03 -7.13
N ILE A 147 -2.77 -0.51 -5.96
CA ILE A 147 -3.91 -0.07 -5.13
C ILE A 147 -3.73 1.37 -4.66
N ILE A 148 -2.54 1.76 -4.20
CA ILE A 148 -2.24 3.14 -3.78
C ILE A 148 -2.37 4.11 -4.97
N SER A 149 -1.78 3.75 -6.12
CA SER A 149 -1.93 4.54 -7.35
C SER A 149 -3.39 4.73 -7.73
N MET A 150 -4.17 3.64 -7.71
CA MET A 150 -5.57 3.69 -8.10
C MET A 150 -6.44 4.45 -7.09
N ALA A 151 -6.16 4.34 -5.79
CA ALA A 151 -6.85 5.13 -4.77
C ALA A 151 -6.58 6.63 -4.93
N ARG A 152 -5.35 7.01 -5.28
CA ARG A 152 -4.97 8.40 -5.59
C ARG A 152 -5.70 8.92 -6.82
N ASP A 153 -5.74 8.12 -7.89
CA ASP A 153 -6.46 8.48 -9.12
C ASP A 153 -7.97 8.63 -8.83
N PHE A 154 -8.57 7.72 -8.07
CA PHE A 154 -9.98 7.80 -7.68
C PHE A 154 -10.29 9.03 -6.82
N TRP A 155 -9.40 9.40 -5.91
CA TRP A 155 -9.53 10.65 -5.15
C TRP A 155 -9.50 11.87 -6.07
N HIS A 156 -8.52 11.96 -6.97
CA HIS A 156 -8.41 13.09 -7.89
C HIS A 156 -9.58 13.20 -8.87
N ASP A 157 -10.11 12.06 -9.32
CA ASP A 157 -11.21 12.00 -10.28
C ASP A 157 -12.61 12.04 -9.63
N GLY A 158 -12.70 12.09 -8.29
CA GLY A 158 -13.96 12.08 -7.53
C GLY A 158 -14.74 10.75 -7.62
N VAL A 159 -14.03 9.65 -7.85
CA VAL A 159 -14.64 8.30 -7.96
C VAL A 159 -15.02 7.75 -6.58
N ASP A 160 -14.37 8.21 -5.51
CA ASP A 160 -14.69 7.81 -4.13
C ASP A 160 -15.99 8.43 -3.59
N ASP A 161 -16.70 9.26 -4.38
CA ASP A 161 -18.09 9.67 -4.14
C ASP A 161 -19.02 8.47 -3.90
N ALA A 162 -18.70 7.31 -4.49
CA ALA A 162 -19.42 6.06 -4.29
C ALA A 162 -19.38 5.55 -2.84
N VAL A 163 -18.40 6.01 -2.04
CA VAL A 163 -18.22 5.67 -0.63
C VAL A 163 -18.15 6.93 0.26
N ALA A 164 -18.59 8.08 -0.23
CA ALA A 164 -18.55 9.36 0.49
C ALA A 164 -19.21 9.27 1.87
N ASP A 165 -20.42 8.73 1.97
CA ASP A 165 -21.15 8.58 3.24
C ASP A 165 -20.34 7.80 4.29
N VAL A 166 -19.58 6.80 3.86
CA VAL A 166 -18.74 5.97 4.73
C VAL A 166 -17.51 6.74 5.16
N ILE A 167 -16.85 7.44 4.23
CA ILE A 167 -15.69 8.29 4.51
C ILE A 167 -16.06 9.43 5.47
N GLU A 168 -17.20 10.09 5.25
CA GLU A 168 -17.68 11.18 6.09
C GLU A 168 -17.98 10.73 7.52
N ALA A 169 -18.46 9.50 7.70
CA ALA A 169 -18.71 8.90 9.01
C ALA A 169 -17.43 8.53 9.79
N LEU A 170 -16.27 8.48 9.12
CA LEU A 170 -14.99 8.16 9.74
C LEU A 170 -14.29 9.40 10.31
N PRO A 171 -13.46 9.26 11.36
CA PRO A 171 -12.65 10.34 11.90
C PRO A 171 -11.77 10.98 10.81
N CYS A 172 -11.78 12.31 10.78
CA CYS A 172 -10.95 13.12 9.88
C CYS A 172 -9.51 13.23 10.42
N SER A 173 -8.54 13.30 9.51
CA SER A 173 -7.13 13.53 9.83
C SER A 173 -6.47 14.40 8.76
N THR A 174 -5.41 15.10 9.12
CA THR A 174 -4.54 15.81 8.15
C THR A 174 -3.85 14.85 7.17
N LEU A 175 -3.85 13.55 7.47
CA LEU A 175 -3.24 12.49 6.66
C LEU A 175 -4.22 11.82 5.69
N ASP A 176 -5.47 12.27 5.62
CA ASP A 176 -6.53 11.65 4.79
C ASP A 176 -6.24 11.63 3.28
N GLU A 177 -5.26 12.44 2.85
CA GLU A 177 -4.87 12.65 1.45
C GLU A 177 -3.36 12.41 1.20
N ASP A 178 -2.59 11.99 2.23
CA ASP A 178 -1.14 11.81 2.12
C ASP A 178 -0.77 10.41 1.59
N PHE A 179 -1.07 10.18 0.31
CA PHE A 179 -0.75 8.92 -0.37
C PHE A 179 0.76 8.67 -0.47
N ASP A 180 1.58 9.73 -0.40
CA ASP A 180 3.04 9.60 -0.46
C ASP A 180 3.56 9.03 0.87
N LEU A 181 3.06 9.49 2.02
CA LEU A 181 3.36 8.89 3.32
C LEU A 181 2.96 7.41 3.37
N VAL A 182 1.80 7.06 2.81
CA VAL A 182 1.39 5.65 2.71
C VAL A 182 2.41 4.85 1.91
N SER A 183 2.85 5.38 0.76
CA SER A 183 3.85 4.73 -0.08
C SER A 183 5.24 4.67 0.56
N GLU A 184 5.61 5.60 1.43
CA GLU A 184 6.88 5.58 2.13
C GLU A 184 6.90 4.56 3.29
N VAL A 185 5.78 4.39 3.99
CA VAL A 185 5.75 3.64 5.27
C VAL A 185 5.22 2.22 5.13
N ALA A 186 4.30 1.95 4.20
CA ALA A 186 3.68 0.63 4.05
C ALA A 186 4.66 -0.46 3.56
N PHE A 187 5.77 -0.05 2.97
CA PHE A 187 6.72 -0.91 2.28
C PHE A 187 7.99 -1.17 3.10
N GLN A 188 8.60 -2.35 2.90
CA GLN A 188 9.93 -2.63 3.41
C GLN A 188 11.01 -2.12 2.45
N ASP A 189 10.81 -2.39 1.16
CA ASP A 189 11.57 -1.90 0.03
C ASP A 189 10.63 -1.65 -1.17
N HIS A 190 11.19 -1.25 -2.31
CA HIS A 190 10.47 -1.00 -3.55
C HIS A 190 11.08 -1.78 -4.71
N ASP A 191 11.69 -2.91 -4.41
CA ASP A 191 12.55 -3.62 -5.35
C ASP A 191 11.77 -4.16 -6.55
N VAL A 192 10.48 -4.48 -6.36
CA VAL A 192 9.62 -4.92 -7.45
C VAL A 192 9.49 -3.88 -8.56
N LEU A 193 9.60 -2.58 -8.25
CA LEU A 193 9.53 -1.51 -9.23
C LEU A 193 10.80 -1.43 -10.10
N MET A 194 11.93 -1.96 -9.63
CA MET A 194 13.15 -2.02 -10.42
C MET A 194 12.99 -2.92 -11.66
N LEU A 195 11.99 -3.81 -11.69
CA LEU A 195 11.72 -4.71 -12.81
C LEU A 195 11.23 -3.98 -14.08
N PHE A 196 10.77 -2.73 -13.97
CA PHE A 196 10.44 -1.91 -15.15
C PHE A 196 11.69 -1.50 -15.92
N ASP A 197 12.71 -1.02 -15.23
CA ASP A 197 13.95 -0.48 -15.84
C ASP A 197 15.04 -1.55 -15.99
N MET A 198 15.04 -2.54 -15.10
CA MET A 198 16.06 -3.58 -15.01
C MET A 198 15.44 -4.99 -15.04
N PRO A 199 14.79 -5.38 -16.15
CA PRO A 199 14.17 -6.71 -16.29
C PRO A 199 15.17 -7.86 -16.09
N ARG A 200 16.46 -7.62 -16.34
CA ARG A 200 17.56 -8.57 -16.16
C ARG A 200 17.80 -9.02 -14.72
N LEU A 201 17.17 -8.37 -13.73
CA LEU A 201 17.23 -8.76 -12.31
C LEU A 201 16.64 -10.14 -12.04
N ILE A 202 15.75 -10.65 -12.90
CA ILE A 202 15.17 -12.00 -12.74
C ILE A 202 16.14 -13.12 -13.08
N HIS A 203 17.26 -12.82 -13.75
CA HIS A 203 18.20 -13.85 -14.17
C HIS A 203 19.14 -14.25 -13.03
N PRO A 204 19.57 -15.52 -12.97
CA PRO A 204 20.51 -16.03 -11.97
C PRO A 204 21.94 -15.57 -12.27
N SER A 205 22.14 -14.26 -12.39
CA SER A 205 23.42 -13.60 -12.68
C SER A 205 24.18 -13.20 -11.41
N GLY A 206 23.65 -13.54 -10.22
CA GLY A 206 24.16 -13.03 -8.94
C GLY A 206 23.78 -11.58 -8.65
N LEU A 207 23.25 -10.85 -9.64
CA LEU A 207 23.00 -9.42 -9.54
C LEU A 207 21.94 -9.11 -8.49
N ALA A 208 20.81 -9.83 -8.48
CA ALA A 208 19.78 -9.67 -7.44
C ALA A 208 20.34 -9.95 -6.03
N GLN A 209 21.16 -11.00 -5.86
CA GLN A 209 21.79 -11.31 -4.56
C GLN A 209 22.76 -10.22 -4.12
N ASN A 210 23.54 -9.64 -5.03
CA ASN A 210 24.47 -8.56 -4.72
C ASN A 210 23.75 -7.28 -4.25
N PHE A 211 22.50 -7.09 -4.66
CA PHE A 211 21.66 -5.97 -4.24
C PHE A 211 20.73 -6.32 -3.06
N GLY A 212 20.79 -7.56 -2.52
CA GLY A 212 19.93 -7.99 -1.43
C GLY A 212 18.46 -8.19 -1.81
N LEU A 213 18.14 -8.21 -3.10
CA LEU A 213 16.76 -8.27 -3.60
C LEU A 213 16.21 -9.70 -3.47
N ALA A 214 15.00 -9.83 -2.94
CA ALA A 214 14.34 -11.12 -2.74
C ALA A 214 13.20 -11.36 -3.74
N ASN A 215 13.05 -12.62 -4.17
CA ASN A 215 11.86 -13.13 -4.88
C ASN A 215 11.42 -12.37 -6.16
N LEU A 216 12.34 -11.69 -6.85
CA LEU A 216 12.01 -10.90 -8.04
C LEU A 216 11.62 -11.73 -9.29
N HIS A 217 12.00 -13.01 -9.35
CA HIS A 217 11.55 -13.88 -10.44
C HIS A 217 10.02 -14.12 -10.33
N PRO A 218 9.23 -14.02 -11.41
CA PRO A 218 7.76 -14.13 -11.31
C PRO A 218 7.22 -15.43 -10.69
N ASP A 219 7.96 -16.54 -10.79
CA ASP A 219 7.59 -17.81 -10.13
C ASP A 219 7.77 -17.75 -8.59
N ASP A 220 8.56 -16.79 -8.09
CA ASP A 220 8.85 -16.59 -6.66
C ASP A 220 7.98 -15.50 -6.03
N TRP A 221 7.20 -14.75 -6.82
CA TRP A 221 6.42 -13.60 -6.33
C TRP A 221 5.44 -13.91 -5.20
N PHE A 222 5.02 -15.16 -5.08
CA PHE A 222 4.06 -15.61 -4.07
C PHE A 222 4.73 -16.21 -2.83
N LYS A 223 6.06 -16.36 -2.83
CA LYS A 223 6.81 -16.84 -1.66
C LYS A 223 6.84 -15.74 -0.60
N PRO A 224 6.67 -16.10 0.68
CA PRO A 224 6.78 -15.12 1.74
C PRO A 224 8.19 -14.52 1.76
N PHE A 225 8.29 -13.25 2.13
CA PHE A 225 9.55 -12.66 2.53
C PHE A 225 10.09 -13.35 3.77
N ASP A 226 11.41 -13.49 3.85
CA ASP A 226 12.05 -14.17 4.97
C ASP A 226 11.96 -13.28 6.21
N THR A 227 11.13 -13.68 7.18
CA THR A 227 10.85 -12.89 8.40
C THR A 227 12.07 -12.76 9.32
N GLY A 228 13.17 -13.47 9.03
CA GLY A 228 14.41 -13.49 9.81
C GLY A 228 15.56 -12.66 9.24
N LEU A 229 15.41 -12.04 8.06
CA LEU A 229 16.42 -11.13 7.51
C LEU A 229 15.94 -9.70 7.72
N THR A 230 16.07 -9.21 8.95
CA THR A 230 16.28 -7.77 9.15
C THR A 230 17.59 -7.42 8.44
N SER A 231 17.52 -7.17 7.13
CA SER A 231 18.69 -6.73 6.40
C SER A 231 18.95 -5.29 6.81
N ASN A 232 19.79 -5.18 7.83
CA ASN A 232 20.64 -4.02 8.02
C ASN A 232 21.41 -3.80 6.71
N HIS A 233 20.87 -3.00 5.81
CA HIS A 233 21.67 -2.38 4.78
C HIS A 233 22.02 -0.95 5.21
N VAL A 234 23.14 -0.96 5.96
CA VAL A 234 24.26 0.00 6.01
C VAL A 234 23.96 1.45 6.38
#